data_AF-A0A1M3EPQ5-F1
#
_entry.id   AF-A0A1M3EPQ5-F1
#
_cell.length_a   1.000
_cell.length_b   1.000
_cell.length_c   1.000
_cell.angle_alpha   90.00
_cell.angle_beta   90.00
_cell.angle_gamma   90.00
#
_symmetry.space_group_name_H-M   'P 1'
#
loop_
_entity.id
_entity.type
_entity.pdbx_description
1 polymer ?
#
loop_
_entity_poly.entity_id
_entity_poly.type
_entity_poly.pdbx_seq_one_letter_code
_entity_poly.pdbx_strand_id
1 'polypeptide(L)'
;MHPPRLAGRRPRLPAEVSSASCAALDGLDPTALGVTYWFEAPNEGERRPQSVLVKGRLVEPEQNQPKEPTVFEVVTTVHDVREVNVTPLTGPEGGAAQRAAAKRPGLVRGVASGRTGFGMLVDALAPGVWAGSWSAFVLLGFVLGLTLQAVLAGVLGVPWPPLTAVTLVAGVLGLVGAKGYYLVTHPVERRRSIRSPGMSVQGFVIVALGTLTVGALLLRMPVGAVLDVTAPGLFLGMTVGRLGCLFAGCCVGRPTASRWGVWSSDRHLGVRRIPVQIMESSLCSVLAALSAVAVVTSHAAGSGLVLIVGFAAYLVGRQLLFPMRAVARVTRNGRMVTLVVASAVLATGLVVMWSA
;
A
#
# COMPACT_ATOMS: atom_id res chain seq x y z
N MET A 1 11.31 8.39 16.19
CA MET A 1 10.15 8.50 15.28
C MET A 1 9.69 9.94 15.29
N HIS A 2 9.69 10.64 14.16
CA HIS A 2 9.14 11.99 14.10
C HIS A 2 7.61 11.93 13.97
N PRO A 3 6.87 12.78 14.71
CA PRO A 3 5.42 12.84 14.58
C PRO A 3 5.02 13.30 13.17
N PRO A 4 3.88 12.85 12.63
CA PRO A 4 3.38 13.32 11.35
C PRO A 4 3.05 14.82 11.44
N ARG A 5 3.63 15.61 10.52
CA ARG A 5 3.22 17.00 10.28
C ARG A 5 2.07 17.00 9.27
N LEU A 6 0.96 17.63 9.64
CA LEU A 6 -0.22 17.80 8.80
C LEU A 6 0.10 18.65 7.55
N ALA A 7 -0.28 18.14 6.39
CA ALA A 7 -0.30 18.91 5.15
C ALA A 7 -1.59 19.75 5.10
N GLY A 8 -1.46 21.04 5.40
CA GLY A 8 -2.13 22.11 4.64
C GLY A 8 -3.65 22.16 4.60
N ARG A 9 -4.36 21.98 5.71
CA ARG A 9 -5.62 22.73 5.92
C ARG A 9 -5.42 23.68 7.09
N ARG A 10 -5.31 24.99 6.79
CA ARG A 10 -5.49 26.02 7.81
C ARG A 10 -6.93 25.90 8.33
N PRO A 11 -7.16 25.81 9.65
CA PRO A 11 -8.51 25.83 10.19
C PRO A 11 -9.21 27.10 9.71
N ARG A 12 -10.43 26.95 9.19
CA ARG A 12 -11.22 28.08 8.64
C ARG A 12 -12.12 28.72 9.69
N LEU A 13 -12.30 28.05 10.82
CA LEU A 13 -13.15 28.47 11.92
C LEU A 13 -12.32 28.54 13.22
N PRO A 14 -12.70 29.42 14.16
CA PRO A 14 -11.99 29.56 15.44
C PRO A 14 -12.14 28.33 16.36
N ALA A 15 -12.97 27.35 15.98
CA ALA A 15 -12.95 25.98 16.49
C ALA A 15 -13.24 25.00 15.33
N GLU A 16 -12.33 24.07 15.04
CA GLU A 16 -12.49 23.07 13.97
C GLU A 16 -12.00 21.70 14.47
N VAL A 17 -12.81 20.67 14.25
CA VAL A 17 -12.43 19.27 14.51
C VAL A 17 -11.62 18.79 13.31
N SER A 18 -10.30 18.75 13.46
CA SER A 18 -9.37 18.42 12.38
C SER A 18 -8.92 16.96 12.47
N SER A 19 -9.60 16.08 11.73
CA SER A 19 -9.24 14.68 11.46
C SER A 19 -9.21 13.70 12.66
N ALA A 20 -9.64 12.47 12.38
CA ALA A 20 -9.51 11.31 13.26
C ALA A 20 -8.13 10.68 13.08
N SER A 21 -7.39 10.50 14.17
CA SER A 21 -6.10 9.81 14.18
C SER A 21 -6.23 8.51 14.96
N CYS A 22 -5.95 7.37 14.33
CA CYS A 22 -5.99 6.05 14.97
C CYS A 22 -4.85 5.83 15.98
N ALA A 23 -3.77 6.61 15.93
CA ALA A 23 -2.62 6.44 16.85
C ALA A 23 -2.95 6.81 18.31
N ALA A 24 -3.98 7.63 18.53
CA ALA A 24 -4.48 7.96 19.86
C ALA A 24 -5.51 6.93 20.38
N LEU A 25 -5.87 5.94 19.55
CA LEU A 25 -6.88 4.92 19.82
C LEU A 25 -6.29 3.54 20.09
N ASP A 26 -4.95 3.40 20.03
CA ASP A 26 -4.28 2.14 20.35
C ASP A 26 -4.51 1.76 21.83
N GLY A 27 -5.18 0.63 22.06
CA GLY A 27 -5.50 0.11 23.39
C GLY A 27 -6.87 0.54 23.93
N LEU A 28 -7.63 1.35 23.21
CA LEU A 28 -9.01 1.68 23.55
C LEU A 28 -9.99 0.65 22.98
N ASP A 29 -11.20 0.62 23.54
CA ASP A 29 -12.30 -0.24 23.10
C ASP A 29 -12.58 -0.07 21.60
N PRO A 30 -12.91 -1.12 20.82
CA PRO A 30 -13.26 -1.01 19.40
C PRO A 30 -14.42 -0.05 19.08
N THR A 31 -15.14 0.43 20.10
CA THR A 31 -16.18 1.47 19.99
C THR A 31 -15.67 2.90 20.25
N ALA A 32 -14.38 3.09 20.57
CA ALA A 32 -13.80 4.39 20.91
C ALA A 32 -13.66 5.31 19.68
N LEU A 33 -14.05 6.57 19.86
CA LEU A 33 -13.95 7.62 18.84
C LEU A 33 -12.86 8.63 19.22
N GLY A 34 -11.86 8.78 18.36
CA GLY A 34 -10.76 9.73 18.53
C GLY A 34 -11.06 11.05 17.83
N VAL A 35 -11.10 12.14 18.57
CA VAL A 35 -11.38 13.49 18.04
C VAL A 35 -10.19 14.39 18.30
N THR A 36 -9.66 15.01 17.25
CA THR A 36 -8.65 16.09 17.38
C THR A 36 -9.35 17.42 17.13
N TYR A 37 -9.14 18.40 17.99
CA TYR A 37 -9.74 19.72 17.88
C TYR A 37 -8.68 20.83 17.96
N TRP A 38 -8.95 21.94 17.28
CA TRP A 38 -8.20 23.19 17.39
C TRP A 38 -9.13 24.30 17.84
N PHE A 39 -8.69 25.20 18.72
CA PHE A 39 -9.41 26.41 19.09
C PHE A 39 -8.44 27.59 19.26
N GLU A 40 -8.94 28.81 19.01
CA GLU A 40 -8.20 30.05 19.26
C GLU A 40 -8.60 30.62 20.63
N ALA A 41 -7.62 30.90 21.49
CA ALA A 41 -7.87 31.43 22.83
C ALA A 41 -8.42 32.86 22.72
N PRO A 42 -9.50 33.20 23.46
CA PRO A 42 -10.22 34.43 23.19
C PRO A 42 -9.56 35.74 23.64
N ASN A 43 -8.52 35.69 24.50
CA ASN A 43 -7.80 36.88 24.95
C ASN A 43 -6.29 36.65 24.82
N GLU A 44 -5.62 37.49 24.03
CA GLU A 44 -4.16 37.56 24.00
C GLU A 44 -3.65 38.00 25.38
N GLY A 45 -2.90 37.12 26.07
CA GLY A 45 -2.06 37.50 27.21
C GLY A 45 -2.37 36.88 28.59
N GLU A 46 -3.49 36.20 28.81
CA GLU A 46 -3.74 35.54 30.11
C GLU A 46 -3.64 34.01 30.01
N ARG A 47 -2.64 33.44 30.72
CA ARG A 47 -2.47 31.98 30.91
C ARG A 47 -3.52 31.44 31.88
N ARG A 48 -4.79 31.41 31.46
CA ARG A 48 -5.87 30.75 32.23
C ARG A 48 -6.14 29.35 31.66
N PRO A 49 -6.42 28.36 32.52
CA PRO A 49 -6.85 27.05 32.06
C PRO A 49 -8.18 27.18 31.29
N GLN A 50 -8.26 26.54 30.13
CA GLN A 50 -9.47 26.55 29.30
C GLN A 50 -10.12 25.17 29.32
N SER A 51 -11.42 25.13 29.60
CA SER A 51 -12.20 23.91 29.58
C SER A 51 -12.90 23.75 28.22
N VAL A 52 -12.64 22.62 27.57
CA VAL A 52 -13.26 22.21 26.31
C VAL A 52 -14.34 21.19 26.62
N LEU A 53 -15.57 21.51 26.21
CA LEU A 53 -16.74 20.64 26.35
C LEU A 53 -16.99 19.91 25.03
N VAL A 54 -16.92 18.59 25.05
CA VAL A 54 -17.25 17.73 23.90
C VAL A 54 -18.57 17.03 24.18
N LYS A 55 -19.57 17.27 23.33
CA LYS A 55 -20.88 16.59 23.36
C LYS A 55 -21.06 15.81 22.07
N GLY A 56 -21.48 14.55 22.19
CA GLY A 56 -21.77 13.69 21.05
C GLY A 56 -23.02 12.85 21.27
N ARG A 57 -23.65 12.45 20.16
CA ARG A 57 -24.81 11.55 20.12
C ARG A 57 -24.56 10.50 19.07
N LEU A 58 -24.68 9.23 19.42
CA LEU A 58 -24.72 8.14 18.45
C LEU A 58 -26.07 8.16 17.73
N VAL A 59 -26.03 8.17 16.40
CA VAL A 59 -27.23 8.11 15.55
C VAL A 59 -27.26 6.73 14.91
N GLU A 60 -27.99 5.80 15.53
CA GLU A 60 -28.24 4.47 14.94
C GLU A 60 -29.32 4.59 13.84
N PRO A 61 -29.22 3.85 12.72
CA PRO A 61 -30.29 3.79 11.73
C PRO A 61 -31.56 3.25 12.38
N GLU A 62 -32.73 3.84 12.09
CA GLU A 62 -34.03 3.46 12.66
C GLU A 62 -34.23 1.94 12.62
N GLN A 63 -34.06 1.30 13.78
CA GLN A 63 -34.64 0.00 14.05
C GLN A 63 -35.99 0.23 14.74
N ASN A 64 -36.93 -0.67 14.47
CA ASN A 64 -38.36 -0.61 14.84
C ASN A 64 -38.66 -0.58 16.36
N GLN A 65 -37.70 -0.22 17.20
CA GLN A 65 -37.85 0.00 18.63
C GLN A 65 -37.14 1.31 19.02
N PRO A 66 -37.82 2.24 19.70
CA PRO A 66 -37.21 3.48 20.18
C PRO A 66 -36.18 3.15 21.26
N LYS A 67 -34.91 3.19 20.89
CA LYS A 67 -33.78 3.07 21.82
C LYS A 67 -33.34 4.47 22.21
N GLU A 68 -33.16 4.73 23.50
CA GLU A 68 -32.65 6.02 23.95
C GLU A 68 -31.29 6.31 23.29
N PRO A 69 -31.10 7.51 22.74
CA PRO A 69 -29.86 7.84 22.05
C PRO A 69 -28.68 7.79 23.03
N THR A 70 -27.63 7.07 22.65
CA THR A 70 -26.39 7.09 23.42
C THR A 70 -25.75 8.48 23.30
N VAL A 71 -25.78 9.23 24.39
CA VAL A 71 -25.17 10.56 24.51
C VAL A 71 -23.92 10.44 25.36
N PHE A 72 -22.86 11.15 24.98
CA PHE A 72 -21.68 11.30 25.82
C PHE A 72 -21.32 12.78 25.99
N GLU A 73 -20.85 13.10 27.19
CA GLU A 73 -20.39 14.43 27.57
C GLU A 73 -19.03 14.28 28.26
N VAL A 74 -18.00 14.92 27.71
CA VAL A 74 -16.64 14.91 28.25
C VAL A 74 -16.15 16.34 28.36
N VAL A 75 -15.66 16.72 29.55
CA VAL A 75 -15.00 18.00 29.78
C VAL A 75 -13.50 17.73 29.94
N THR A 76 -12.68 18.40 29.13
CA THR A 76 -11.23 18.36 29.26
C THR A 76 -10.70 19.75 29.52
N THR A 77 -9.88 19.91 30.56
CA THR A 77 -9.26 21.20 30.88
C THR A 77 -7.81 21.20 30.39
N VAL A 78 -7.49 22.17 29.53
CA VAL A 78 -6.13 22.38 29.02
C VAL A 78 -5.45 23.43 29.88
N HIS A 79 -4.39 23.04 30.57
CA HIS A 79 -3.73 23.87 31.58
C HIS A 79 -2.56 24.74 31.04
N ASP A 80 -2.06 24.51 29.83
CA ASP A 80 -0.88 25.21 29.28
C ASP A 80 -1.04 25.56 27.79
N VAL A 81 -1.87 26.55 27.48
CA VAL A 81 -2.02 27.08 26.11
C VAL A 81 -0.84 28.01 25.82
N ARG A 82 0.15 27.55 25.03
CA ARG A 82 1.31 28.36 24.64
C ARG A 82 1.04 29.18 23.38
N GLU A 83 1.46 30.44 23.43
CA GLU A 83 1.55 31.36 22.30
C GLU A 83 2.53 30.80 21.25
N VAL A 84 2.11 30.72 19.98
CA VAL A 84 3.02 30.49 18.84
C VAL A 84 2.91 31.71 17.94
N ASN A 85 3.73 32.72 18.21
CA ASN A 85 3.79 33.91 17.36
C ASN A 85 4.40 33.53 16.00
N VAL A 86 3.55 33.54 14.97
CA VAL A 86 3.97 33.54 13.58
C VAL A 86 3.93 35.00 13.13
N THR A 87 5.05 35.70 13.23
CA THR A 87 5.18 37.09 12.76
C THR A 87 5.14 37.15 11.23
N PRO A 88 4.13 37.80 10.61
CA PRO A 88 4.25 38.26 9.24
C PRO A 88 5.10 39.54 9.27
N LEU A 89 6.22 39.57 8.54
CA LEU A 89 6.96 40.80 8.30
C LEU A 89 6.13 41.69 7.36
N THR A 90 5.44 42.68 7.92
CA THR A 90 4.91 43.84 7.17
C THR A 90 5.31 45.10 7.93
N GLY A 91 5.88 46.06 7.20
CA GLY A 91 6.49 47.30 7.70
C GLY A 91 5.50 48.30 8.33
N PRO A 92 6.01 49.49 8.71
CA PRO A 92 5.45 50.29 9.79
C PRO A 92 4.37 51.25 9.29
N GLU A 93 3.18 51.21 9.89
CA GLU A 93 2.26 52.35 9.86
C GLU A 93 1.51 52.48 11.19
N GLY A 94 1.66 53.67 11.80
CA GLY A 94 0.54 54.46 12.30
C GLY A 94 -0.20 53.95 13.54
N GLY A 95 -0.06 54.70 14.65
CA GLY A 95 -0.72 54.40 15.90
C GLY A 95 -2.23 54.72 15.94
N ALA A 96 -2.92 54.06 16.87
CA ALA A 96 -3.74 54.67 17.91
C ALA A 96 -4.42 53.53 18.70
N ALA A 97 -4.13 53.46 20.00
CA ALA A 97 -4.76 52.51 20.91
C ALA A 97 -6.22 52.92 21.16
N GLN A 98 -7.16 52.23 20.51
CA GLN A 98 -8.55 52.22 20.94
C GLN A 98 -8.76 51.04 21.90
N ARG A 99 -9.03 51.36 23.17
CA ARG A 99 -9.59 50.41 24.14
C ARG A 99 -10.98 50.00 23.65
N ALA A 100 -11.03 48.92 22.87
CA ALA A 100 -12.27 48.24 22.57
C ALA A 100 -12.72 47.51 23.84
N ALA A 101 -13.92 47.82 24.32
CA ALA A 101 -14.58 47.08 25.38
C ALA A 101 -14.50 45.58 25.08
N ALA A 102 -13.94 44.80 26.00
CA ALA A 102 -13.78 43.35 25.84
C ALA A 102 -15.16 42.71 25.70
N LYS A 103 -15.58 42.53 24.45
CA LYS A 103 -16.76 41.76 24.06
C LYS A 103 -16.55 40.38 24.66
N ARG A 104 -17.46 39.90 25.51
CA ARG A 104 -17.40 38.51 26.01
C ARG A 104 -17.18 37.62 24.78
N PRO A 105 -16.07 36.88 24.70
CA PRO A 105 -15.79 36.07 23.52
C PRO A 105 -16.93 35.09 23.35
N GLY A 106 -17.61 35.16 22.20
CA GLY A 106 -18.64 34.20 21.87
C GLY A 106 -18.04 32.80 21.93
N LEU A 107 -18.67 31.89 22.69
CA LEU A 107 -18.25 30.49 22.73
C LEU A 107 -18.24 29.95 21.30
N VAL A 108 -17.03 29.69 20.78
CA VAL A 108 -16.86 29.20 19.42
C VAL A 108 -17.27 27.73 19.40
N ARG A 109 -18.21 27.38 18.52
CA ARG A 109 -18.74 26.02 18.37
C ARG A 109 -18.29 25.43 17.04
N GLY A 110 -17.74 24.22 17.08
CA GLY A 110 -17.49 23.39 15.91
C GLY A 110 -18.38 22.14 15.96
N VAL A 111 -18.95 21.74 14.83
CA VAL A 111 -19.73 20.50 14.71
C VAL A 111 -19.12 19.67 13.59
N ALA A 112 -18.89 18.38 13.86
CA ALA A 112 -18.51 17.40 12.86
C ALA A 112 -19.43 16.19 13.00
N SER A 113 -19.85 15.63 11.86
CA SER A 113 -20.55 14.36 11.80
C SER A 113 -19.74 13.38 10.95
N GLY A 114 -19.77 12.11 11.32
CA GLY A 114 -19.08 11.03 10.61
C GLY A 114 -19.88 9.75 10.75
N ARG A 115 -19.82 8.89 9.73
CA ARG A 115 -20.39 7.55 9.80
C ARG A 115 -19.36 6.62 10.43
N THR A 116 -19.73 5.96 11.52
CA THR A 116 -18.99 4.80 12.03
C THR A 116 -19.47 3.55 11.29
N GLY A 117 -18.61 2.56 11.16
CA GLY A 117 -18.94 1.31 10.49
C GLY A 117 -18.09 0.19 11.06
N PHE A 118 -18.45 -1.06 10.75
CA PHE A 118 -17.65 -2.22 11.16
C PHE A 118 -16.22 -2.07 10.62
N GLY A 119 -15.21 -2.13 11.49
CA GLY A 119 -13.82 -1.82 11.15
C GLY A 119 -13.33 -2.53 9.88
N MET A 120 -13.63 -3.83 9.75
CA MET A 120 -13.25 -4.61 8.56
C MET A 120 -13.89 -4.11 7.26
N LEU A 121 -15.11 -3.57 7.33
CA LEU A 121 -15.84 -3.03 6.19
C LEU A 121 -15.38 -1.59 5.88
N VAL A 122 -15.09 -0.80 6.91
CA VAL A 122 -14.51 0.55 6.78
C VAL A 122 -13.10 0.48 6.19
N ASP A 123 -12.29 -0.49 6.61
CA ASP A 123 -10.95 -0.75 6.06
C ASP A 123 -10.99 -1.24 4.60
N ALA A 124 -12.07 -1.95 4.23
CA ALA A 124 -12.29 -2.43 2.86
C ALA A 124 -12.88 -1.34 1.94
N LEU A 125 -13.69 -0.43 2.49
CA LEU A 125 -14.36 0.69 1.80
C LEU A 125 -13.64 2.03 2.03
N ALA A 126 -12.42 1.97 2.54
CA ALA A 126 -11.60 3.12 2.80
C ALA A 126 -11.51 4.02 1.57
N PRO A 127 -11.44 5.35 1.74
CA PRO A 127 -11.64 6.29 0.65
C PRO A 127 -10.72 5.96 -0.52
N GLY A 128 -11.29 5.72 -1.70
CA GLY A 128 -10.56 5.46 -2.94
C GLY A 128 -10.05 4.05 -3.15
N VAL A 129 -10.56 3.05 -2.41
CA VAL A 129 -10.28 1.64 -2.64
C VAL A 129 -11.47 0.96 -3.32
N TRP A 130 -11.21 0.19 -4.36
CA TRP A 130 -12.22 -0.59 -5.07
C TRP A 130 -12.17 -2.03 -4.57
N ALA A 131 -13.21 -2.46 -3.83
CA ALA A 131 -13.30 -3.82 -3.32
C ALA A 131 -13.19 -4.83 -4.47
N GLY A 132 -12.40 -5.89 -4.29
CA GLY A 132 -12.18 -6.94 -5.30
C GLY A 132 -11.28 -6.55 -6.47
N SER A 133 -10.87 -5.27 -6.62
CA SER A 133 -10.00 -4.82 -7.72
C SER A 133 -8.70 -5.62 -7.79
N TRP A 134 -8.04 -5.87 -6.65
CA TRP A 134 -6.82 -6.66 -6.63
C TRP A 134 -7.00 -8.05 -7.25
N SER A 135 -8.03 -8.80 -6.82
CA SER A 135 -8.29 -10.14 -7.34
C SER A 135 -8.64 -10.13 -8.82
N ALA A 136 -9.42 -9.14 -9.27
CA ALA A 136 -9.80 -8.98 -10.67
C ALA A 136 -8.57 -8.72 -11.56
N PHE A 137 -7.69 -7.80 -11.16
CA PHE A 137 -6.47 -7.49 -11.90
C PHE A 137 -5.44 -8.63 -11.84
N VAL A 138 -5.35 -9.36 -10.72
CA VAL A 138 -4.49 -10.55 -10.64
C VAL A 138 -5.00 -11.65 -11.56
N LEU A 139 -6.31 -11.91 -11.60
CA LEU A 139 -6.90 -12.89 -12.52
C LEU A 139 -6.68 -12.47 -13.98
N LEU A 140 -6.93 -11.21 -14.32
CA LEU A 140 -6.66 -10.66 -15.65
C LEU A 140 -5.19 -10.82 -16.03
N GLY A 141 -4.28 -10.46 -15.11
CA GLY A 141 -2.84 -10.63 -15.32
C GLY A 141 -2.42 -12.08 -15.49
N PHE A 142 -3.05 -13.01 -14.77
CA PHE A 142 -2.80 -14.44 -14.92
C PHE A 142 -3.26 -14.97 -16.28
N VAL A 143 -4.46 -14.57 -16.73
CA VAL A 143 -4.95 -14.92 -18.07
C VAL A 143 -4.05 -14.36 -19.16
N LEU A 144 -3.67 -13.08 -19.08
CA LEU A 144 -2.74 -12.45 -20.03
C LEU A 144 -1.34 -13.08 -20.01
N GLY A 145 -0.88 -13.50 -18.83
CA GLY A 145 0.38 -14.22 -18.68
C GLY A 145 0.33 -15.59 -19.33
N LEU A 146 -0.76 -16.35 -19.13
CA LEU A 146 -0.98 -17.65 -19.77
C LEU A 146 -1.07 -17.55 -21.28
N THR A 147 -1.80 -16.56 -21.81
CA THR A 147 -1.91 -16.38 -23.26
C THR A 147 -0.55 -16.04 -23.87
N LEU A 148 0.22 -15.13 -23.26
CA LEU A 148 1.57 -14.80 -23.74
C LEU A 148 2.52 -15.99 -23.66
N GLN A 149 2.47 -16.76 -22.55
CA GLN A 149 3.28 -17.97 -22.39
C GLN A 149 2.93 -19.02 -23.47
N ALA A 150 1.64 -19.24 -23.75
CA ALA A 150 1.19 -20.18 -24.78
C ALA A 150 1.62 -19.73 -26.20
N VAL A 151 1.58 -18.43 -26.49
CA VAL A 151 2.07 -17.88 -27.77
C VAL A 151 3.58 -18.10 -27.92
N LEU A 152 4.36 -17.81 -26.87
CA LEU A 152 5.82 -17.96 -26.90
C LEU A 152 6.28 -19.42 -26.82
N ALA A 153 5.45 -20.33 -26.31
CA ALA A 153 5.73 -21.76 -26.31
C ALA A 153 5.99 -22.30 -27.73
N GLY A 154 5.25 -21.79 -28.72
CA GLY A 154 5.46 -22.15 -30.13
C GLY A 154 6.83 -21.74 -30.67
N VAL A 155 7.43 -20.67 -30.15
CA VAL A 155 8.76 -20.18 -30.58
C VAL A 155 9.86 -21.15 -30.18
N LEU A 156 9.78 -21.73 -28.98
CA LEU A 156 10.78 -22.67 -28.45
C LEU A 156 10.39 -24.15 -28.63
N GLY A 157 9.37 -24.44 -29.46
CA GLY A 157 8.92 -25.82 -29.73
C GLY A 157 8.32 -26.54 -28.52
N VAL A 158 7.87 -25.81 -27.50
CA VAL A 158 7.23 -26.39 -26.30
C VAL A 158 5.74 -26.62 -26.60
N PRO A 159 5.20 -27.81 -26.33
CA PRO A 159 3.77 -28.07 -26.55
C PRO A 159 2.92 -27.20 -25.60
N TRP A 160 2.17 -26.26 -26.17
CA TRP A 160 1.39 -25.28 -25.40
C TRP A 160 0.24 -25.89 -24.56
N PRO A 161 -0.47 -26.97 -24.95
CA PRO A 161 -1.55 -27.52 -24.12
C PRO A 161 -1.07 -28.10 -22.77
N PRO A 162 -0.09 -29.03 -22.71
CA PRO A 162 0.39 -29.55 -21.44
C PRO A 162 1.10 -28.48 -20.60
N LEU A 163 1.80 -27.53 -21.24
CA LEU A 163 2.40 -26.39 -20.53
C LEU A 163 1.33 -25.54 -19.83
N THR A 164 0.24 -25.23 -20.53
CA THR A 164 -0.87 -24.45 -19.97
C THR A 164 -1.53 -25.19 -18.82
N ALA A 165 -1.77 -26.50 -18.97
CA ALA A 165 -2.34 -27.33 -17.90
C ALA A 165 -1.46 -27.36 -16.65
N VAL A 166 -0.14 -27.56 -16.80
CA VAL A 166 0.80 -27.50 -15.68
C VAL A 166 0.83 -26.12 -15.05
N THR A 167 0.78 -25.05 -15.85
CA THR A 167 0.79 -23.68 -15.31
C THR A 167 -0.48 -23.34 -14.53
N LEU A 168 -1.63 -23.87 -14.94
CA LEU A 168 -2.88 -23.79 -14.16
C LEU A 168 -2.75 -24.50 -12.80
N VAL A 169 -2.21 -25.73 -12.79
CA VAL A 169 -1.94 -26.48 -11.55
C VAL A 169 -0.94 -25.72 -10.67
N ALA A 170 0.12 -25.17 -11.26
CA ALA A 170 1.10 -24.34 -10.57
C ALA A 170 0.48 -23.08 -9.96
N GLY A 171 -0.49 -22.45 -10.63
CA GLY A 171 -1.24 -21.32 -10.09
C GLY A 171 -2.06 -21.71 -8.85
N VAL A 172 -2.79 -22.83 -8.91
CA VAL A 172 -3.59 -23.34 -7.78
C VAL A 172 -2.71 -23.73 -6.59
N LEU A 173 -1.66 -24.52 -6.82
CA LEU A 173 -0.71 -24.89 -5.76
C LEU A 173 0.06 -23.68 -5.25
N GLY A 174 0.35 -22.70 -6.10
CA GLY A 174 0.91 -21.41 -5.72
C GLY A 174 0.05 -20.70 -4.68
N LEU A 175 -1.28 -20.68 -4.82
CA LEU A 175 -2.17 -20.08 -3.80
C LEU A 175 -2.04 -20.77 -2.44
N VAL A 176 -1.89 -22.10 -2.43
CA VAL A 176 -1.63 -22.88 -1.21
C VAL A 176 -0.27 -22.49 -0.62
N GLY A 177 0.76 -22.39 -1.46
CA GLY A 177 2.10 -21.92 -1.06
C GLY A 177 2.09 -20.50 -0.49
N ALA A 178 1.31 -19.61 -1.08
CA ALA A 178 1.14 -18.23 -0.64
C ALA A 178 0.61 -18.15 0.78
N LYS A 179 -0.39 -18.98 1.09
CA LYS A 179 -0.99 -19.09 2.41
C LYS A 179 -0.03 -19.75 3.40
N GLY A 180 0.59 -20.87 3.03
CA GLY A 180 1.52 -21.59 3.89
C GLY A 180 2.70 -20.72 4.33
N TYR A 181 3.33 -20.03 3.38
CA TYR A 181 4.45 -19.14 3.67
C TYR A 181 4.03 -17.94 4.55
N TYR A 182 2.84 -17.39 4.32
CA TYR A 182 2.29 -16.32 5.18
C TYR A 182 2.14 -16.80 6.64
N LEU A 183 1.56 -17.98 6.85
CA LEU A 183 1.34 -18.54 8.19
C LEU A 183 2.65 -18.86 8.92
N VAL A 184 3.71 -19.24 8.19
CA VAL A 184 5.05 -19.47 8.74
C VAL A 184 5.70 -18.15 9.18
N THR A 185 5.58 -17.11 8.36
CA THR A 185 6.22 -15.81 8.61
C THR A 185 5.48 -14.92 9.61
N HIS A 186 4.18 -15.16 9.84
CA HIS A 186 3.35 -14.40 10.79
C HIS A 186 2.80 -15.32 11.89
N PRO A 187 3.67 -15.85 12.78
CA PRO A 187 3.27 -16.85 13.79
C PRO A 187 2.28 -16.31 14.84
N VAL A 188 2.29 -15.00 15.10
CA VAL A 188 1.38 -14.34 16.05
C VAL A 188 -0.06 -14.30 15.50
N GLU A 189 -0.24 -13.95 14.23
CA GLU A 189 -1.54 -13.96 13.57
C GLU A 189 -2.05 -15.39 13.34
N ARG A 190 -1.15 -16.32 13.00
CA ARG A 190 -1.45 -17.76 12.94
C ARG A 190 -2.02 -18.30 14.26
N ARG A 191 -1.49 -17.88 15.41
CA ARG A 191 -1.99 -18.30 16.74
C ARG A 191 -3.39 -17.76 17.03
N ARG A 192 -3.77 -16.60 16.47
CA ARG A 192 -5.11 -16.02 16.66
C ARG A 192 -6.15 -16.62 15.71
N SER A 193 -5.80 -16.84 14.44
CA SER A 193 -6.70 -17.49 13.47
C SER A 193 -5.97 -18.01 12.23
N ILE A 194 -6.14 -19.30 11.94
CA ILE A 194 -5.67 -19.93 10.69
C ILE A 194 -6.40 -19.34 9.46
N ARG A 195 -7.59 -18.77 9.66
CA ARG A 195 -8.39 -18.09 8.61
C ARG A 195 -7.97 -16.64 8.34
N SER A 196 -6.87 -16.15 8.90
CA SER A 196 -6.36 -14.80 8.64
C SER A 196 -6.23 -14.52 7.13
N PRO A 197 -6.77 -13.41 6.59
CA PRO A 197 -6.92 -13.21 5.14
C PRO A 197 -5.60 -13.01 4.38
N GLY A 198 -4.46 -12.94 5.07
CA GLY A 198 -3.16 -12.69 4.46
C GLY A 198 -2.65 -13.82 3.57
N MET A 199 -1.90 -13.41 2.54
CA MET A 199 -1.21 -14.27 1.58
C MET A 199 0.17 -13.68 1.26
N SER A 200 1.17 -14.54 0.99
CA SER A 200 2.51 -14.13 0.61
C SER A 200 2.81 -14.40 -0.86
N VAL A 201 3.17 -13.36 -1.61
CA VAL A 201 3.61 -13.48 -3.01
C VAL A 201 4.88 -14.33 -3.12
N GLN A 202 5.77 -14.30 -2.12
CA GLN A 202 6.99 -15.12 -2.14
C GLN A 202 6.65 -16.62 -2.08
N GLY A 203 5.70 -17.00 -1.22
CA GLY A 203 5.21 -18.38 -1.14
C GLY A 203 4.55 -18.84 -2.44
N PHE A 204 3.78 -17.96 -3.09
CA PHE A 204 3.19 -18.24 -4.40
C PHE A 204 4.26 -18.56 -5.44
N VAL A 205 5.24 -17.67 -5.62
CA VAL A 205 6.26 -17.79 -6.66
C VAL A 205 7.12 -19.04 -6.46
N ILE A 206 7.53 -19.34 -5.22
CA ILE A 206 8.36 -20.52 -4.92
C ILE A 206 7.62 -21.80 -5.29
N VAL A 207 6.36 -21.96 -4.85
CA VAL A 207 5.59 -23.17 -5.13
C VAL A 207 5.21 -23.25 -6.61
N ALA A 208 4.78 -22.14 -7.23
CA ALA A 208 4.41 -22.14 -8.65
C ALA A 208 5.58 -22.51 -9.55
N LEU A 209 6.78 -21.92 -9.35
CA LEU A 209 7.96 -22.27 -10.14
C LEU A 209 8.44 -23.71 -9.86
N GLY A 210 8.35 -24.16 -8.61
CA GLY A 210 8.64 -25.56 -8.24
C GLY A 210 7.72 -26.55 -8.94
N THR A 211 6.40 -26.33 -8.87
CA THR A 211 5.40 -27.14 -9.57
C THR A 211 5.60 -27.12 -11.08
N LEU A 212 5.89 -25.97 -11.66
CA LEU A 212 6.14 -25.84 -13.10
C LEU A 212 7.38 -26.64 -13.52
N THR A 213 8.47 -26.56 -12.74
CA THR A 213 9.72 -27.30 -12.99
C THR A 213 9.49 -28.81 -12.88
N VAL A 214 8.81 -29.27 -11.82
CA VAL A 214 8.48 -30.69 -11.63
C VAL A 214 7.54 -31.17 -12.73
N GLY A 215 6.51 -30.41 -13.08
CA GLY A 215 5.57 -30.75 -14.16
C GLY A 215 6.25 -30.83 -15.52
N ALA A 216 7.19 -29.93 -15.82
CA ALA A 216 8.00 -29.99 -17.02
C ALA A 216 8.85 -31.27 -17.08
N LEU A 217 9.51 -31.63 -15.98
CA LEU A 217 10.28 -32.88 -15.88
C LEU A 217 9.41 -34.13 -16.08
N LEU A 218 8.26 -34.19 -15.40
CA LEU A 218 7.33 -35.33 -15.49
C LEU A 218 6.77 -35.51 -16.90
N LEU A 219 6.51 -34.42 -17.61
CA LEU A 219 6.00 -34.43 -18.98
C LEU A 219 7.11 -34.41 -20.04
N ARG A 220 8.39 -34.55 -19.63
CA ARG A 220 9.57 -34.55 -20.51
C ARG A 220 9.67 -33.31 -21.42
N MET A 221 9.20 -32.18 -20.93
CA MET A 221 9.37 -30.88 -21.60
C MET A 221 10.75 -30.30 -21.28
N PRO A 222 11.38 -29.57 -22.23
CA PRO A 222 12.65 -28.90 -22.00
C PRO A 222 12.49 -27.82 -20.92
N VAL A 223 12.99 -28.09 -19.71
CA VAL A 223 12.78 -27.25 -18.52
C VAL A 223 13.25 -25.82 -18.75
N GLY A 224 14.42 -25.61 -19.36
CA GLY A 224 14.95 -24.27 -19.64
C GLY A 224 14.01 -23.46 -20.55
N ALA A 225 13.49 -24.08 -21.62
CA ALA A 225 12.51 -23.44 -22.50
C ALA A 225 11.20 -23.14 -21.78
N VAL A 226 10.69 -24.06 -20.95
CA VAL A 226 9.50 -23.84 -20.13
C VAL A 226 9.69 -22.64 -19.19
N LEU A 227 10.85 -22.53 -18.53
CA LEU A 227 11.15 -21.42 -17.63
C LEU A 227 11.28 -20.10 -18.40
N ASP A 228 11.94 -20.10 -19.56
CA ASP A 228 12.13 -18.91 -20.37
C ASP A 228 10.82 -18.35 -20.95
N VAL A 229 9.92 -19.21 -21.48
CA VAL A 229 8.61 -18.74 -21.96
C VAL A 229 7.69 -18.29 -20.83
N THR A 230 7.94 -18.74 -19.59
CA THR A 230 7.19 -18.32 -18.40
C THR A 230 7.58 -16.93 -17.93
N ALA A 231 8.85 -16.53 -18.12
CA ALA A 231 9.36 -15.24 -17.68
C ALA A 231 8.50 -14.03 -18.15
N PRO A 232 8.24 -13.84 -19.46
CA PRO A 232 7.44 -12.71 -19.93
C PRO A 232 6.00 -12.76 -19.44
N GLY A 233 5.37 -13.95 -19.41
CA GLY A 233 4.02 -14.12 -18.88
C GLY A 233 3.92 -13.75 -17.40
N LEU A 234 4.92 -14.13 -16.60
CA LEU A 234 5.01 -13.78 -15.18
C LEU A 234 5.16 -12.26 -14.97
N PHE A 235 6.06 -11.61 -15.72
CA PHE A 235 6.25 -10.15 -15.64
C PHE A 235 5.01 -9.38 -16.11
N LEU A 236 4.32 -9.86 -17.14
CA LEU A 236 3.05 -9.28 -17.58
C LEU A 236 1.98 -9.40 -16.50
N GLY A 237 1.83 -10.59 -15.89
CA GLY A 237 0.94 -10.79 -14.76
C GLY A 237 1.26 -9.86 -13.58
N MET A 238 2.54 -9.68 -13.25
CA MET A 238 2.97 -8.73 -12.23
C MET A 238 2.68 -7.27 -12.61
N THR A 239 2.81 -6.89 -13.88
CA THR A 239 2.49 -5.53 -14.38
C THR A 239 1.04 -5.17 -14.06
N VAL A 240 0.11 -6.06 -14.44
CA VAL A 240 -1.33 -5.87 -14.23
C VAL A 240 -1.69 -5.99 -12.74
N GLY A 241 -1.10 -6.94 -12.02
CA GLY A 241 -1.31 -7.10 -10.58
C GLY A 241 -0.91 -5.87 -9.76
N ARG A 242 0.16 -5.17 -10.16
CA ARG A 242 0.61 -3.91 -9.51
C ARG A 242 -0.37 -2.76 -9.72
N LEU A 243 -1.06 -2.70 -10.86
CA LEU A 243 -2.17 -1.77 -11.07
C LEU A 243 -3.35 -2.13 -10.16
N GLY A 244 -3.63 -3.42 -9.99
CA GLY A 244 -4.58 -3.90 -8.98
C GLY A 244 -4.25 -3.41 -7.56
N CYS A 245 -2.97 -3.39 -7.17
CA CYS A 245 -2.55 -2.84 -5.88
C CYS A 245 -2.86 -1.34 -5.73
N LEU A 246 -2.81 -0.56 -6.81
CA LEU A 246 -3.14 0.87 -6.81
C LEU A 246 -4.61 1.09 -6.44
N PHE A 247 -5.53 0.37 -7.09
CA PHE A 247 -6.97 0.43 -6.82
C PHE A 247 -7.37 -0.24 -5.50
N ALA A 248 -6.58 -1.20 -5.04
CA ALA A 248 -6.82 -1.89 -3.77
C ALA A 248 -6.23 -1.16 -2.56
N GLY A 249 -5.54 -0.04 -2.78
CA GLY A 249 -4.90 0.74 -1.73
C GLY A 249 -3.82 -0.01 -0.93
N CYS A 250 -3.10 -0.93 -1.58
CA CYS A 250 -2.02 -1.69 -0.96
C CYS A 250 -0.66 -1.37 -1.59
N CYS A 251 0.43 -1.66 -0.86
CA CYS A 251 1.81 -1.38 -1.29
C CYS A 251 2.07 0.10 -1.66
N VAL A 252 1.46 1.04 -0.92
CA VAL A 252 1.54 2.46 -1.22
C VAL A 252 2.94 3.07 -1.04
N GLY A 253 3.21 4.12 -1.81
CA GLY A 253 4.35 4.99 -1.59
C GLY A 253 4.20 5.89 -0.36
N ARG A 254 5.31 6.54 0.01
CA ARG A 254 5.34 7.56 1.06
C ARG A 254 4.53 8.79 0.65
N PRO A 255 3.86 9.49 1.58
CA PRO A 255 3.23 10.77 1.32
C PRO A 255 4.22 11.77 0.73
N THR A 256 3.79 12.57 -0.23
CA THR A 256 4.65 13.57 -0.89
C THR A 256 3.86 14.82 -1.27
N ALA A 257 4.52 15.98 -1.15
CA ALA A 257 4.03 17.25 -1.68
C ALA A 257 4.45 17.50 -3.14
N SER A 258 5.32 16.65 -3.70
CA SER A 258 5.85 16.82 -5.07
C SER A 258 4.75 16.83 -6.12
N ARG A 259 4.91 17.65 -7.17
CA ARG A 259 3.99 17.82 -8.31
C ARG A 259 3.70 16.53 -9.10
N TRP A 260 4.45 15.46 -8.86
CA TRP A 260 4.28 14.17 -9.55
C TRP A 260 3.65 13.11 -8.64
N GLY A 261 3.29 13.48 -7.41
CA GLY A 261 2.56 12.58 -6.52
C GLY A 261 1.16 12.30 -7.07
N VAL A 262 0.72 11.06 -6.96
CA VAL A 262 -0.62 10.61 -7.35
C VAL A 262 -1.44 10.41 -6.09
N TRP A 263 -2.74 10.74 -6.16
CA TRP A 263 -3.65 10.48 -5.06
C TRP A 263 -3.81 8.97 -4.88
N SER A 264 -3.51 8.45 -3.70
CA SER A 264 -3.60 7.02 -3.39
C SER A 264 -3.91 6.81 -1.91
N SER A 265 -4.77 5.83 -1.65
CA SER A 265 -5.21 5.44 -0.32
C SER A 265 -4.43 4.23 0.17
N ASP A 266 -4.12 4.19 1.47
CA ASP A 266 -3.50 3.04 2.14
C ASP A 266 -4.49 2.29 3.03
N ARG A 267 -5.78 2.37 2.68
CA ARG A 267 -6.93 1.89 3.45
C ARG A 267 -7.20 2.61 4.77
N HIS A 268 -6.37 3.58 5.14
CA HIS A 268 -6.56 4.38 6.34
C HIS A 268 -6.67 5.87 5.99
N LEU A 269 -5.85 6.33 5.04
CA LEU A 269 -5.74 7.72 4.65
C LEU A 269 -5.46 7.89 3.15
N GLY A 270 -6.38 8.54 2.44
CA GLY A 270 -6.22 9.00 1.06
C GLY A 270 -5.43 10.29 0.98
N VAL A 271 -4.18 10.23 0.52
CA VAL A 271 -3.30 11.40 0.36
C VAL A 271 -2.49 11.30 -0.92
N ARG A 272 -1.84 12.40 -1.29
CA ARG A 272 -0.86 12.41 -2.37
C ARG A 272 0.38 11.63 -1.97
N ARG A 273 0.72 10.60 -2.75
CA ARG A 273 1.85 9.68 -2.47
C ARG A 273 2.76 9.56 -3.68
N ILE A 274 4.00 9.16 -3.43
CA ILE A 274 4.91 8.75 -4.50
C ILE A 274 4.25 7.57 -5.25
N PRO A 275 4.11 7.61 -6.59
CA PRO A 275 3.39 6.59 -7.35
C PRO A 275 4.21 5.30 -7.53
N VAL A 276 4.65 4.70 -6.42
CA VAL A 276 5.51 3.52 -6.41
C VAL A 276 4.82 2.33 -7.09
N GLN A 277 3.49 2.18 -6.95
CA GLN A 277 2.77 1.11 -7.64
C GLN A 277 2.89 1.23 -9.17
N ILE A 278 2.82 2.45 -9.72
CA ILE A 278 2.98 2.70 -11.15
C ILE A 278 4.43 2.45 -11.57
N MET A 279 5.42 2.90 -10.79
CA MET A 279 6.84 2.63 -11.05
C MET A 279 7.17 1.13 -11.04
N GLU A 280 6.55 0.37 -10.13
CA GLU A 280 6.71 -1.09 -10.08
C GLU A 280 6.01 -1.78 -11.25
N SER A 281 4.83 -1.28 -11.65
CA SER A 281 4.13 -1.78 -12.83
C SER A 281 4.95 -1.50 -14.10
N SER A 282 5.50 -0.29 -14.26
CA SER A 282 6.33 0.05 -15.41
C SER A 282 7.62 -0.77 -15.47
N LEU A 283 8.26 -1.01 -14.31
CA LEU A 283 9.42 -1.90 -14.25
C LEU A 283 9.06 -3.31 -14.73
N CYS A 284 7.97 -3.89 -14.21
CA CYS A 284 7.50 -5.20 -14.65
C CYS A 284 7.13 -5.22 -16.15
N SER A 285 6.55 -4.13 -16.68
CA SER A 285 6.18 -4.03 -18.09
C SER A 285 7.39 -4.04 -19.00
N VAL A 286 8.43 -3.28 -18.63
CA VAL A 286 9.71 -3.29 -19.35
C VAL A 286 10.34 -4.68 -19.31
N LEU A 287 10.34 -5.35 -18.15
CA LEU A 287 10.88 -6.71 -18.03
C LEU A 287 10.06 -7.74 -18.82
N ALA A 288 8.74 -7.60 -18.89
CA ALA A 288 7.89 -8.44 -19.73
C ALA A 288 8.26 -8.29 -21.21
N ALA A 289 8.42 -7.05 -21.69
CA ALA A 289 8.83 -6.78 -23.07
C ALA A 289 10.24 -7.31 -23.36
N LEU A 290 11.22 -7.00 -22.50
CA LEU A 290 12.62 -7.43 -22.70
C LEU A 290 12.75 -8.95 -22.67
N SER A 291 12.07 -9.64 -21.76
CA SER A 291 12.07 -11.11 -21.72
C SER A 291 11.34 -11.73 -22.90
N ALA A 292 10.23 -11.14 -23.36
CA ALA A 292 9.54 -11.62 -24.57
C ALA A 292 10.43 -11.46 -25.82
N VAL A 293 11.11 -10.32 -25.97
CA VAL A 293 12.08 -10.11 -27.03
C VAL A 293 13.23 -11.11 -26.91
N ALA A 294 13.80 -11.28 -25.71
CA ALA A 294 14.89 -12.24 -25.49
C ALA A 294 14.50 -13.68 -25.84
N VAL A 295 13.27 -14.11 -25.53
CA VAL A 295 12.78 -15.44 -25.93
C VAL A 295 12.75 -15.63 -27.45
N VAL A 296 12.49 -14.55 -28.20
CA VAL A 296 12.39 -14.61 -29.67
C VAL A 296 13.75 -14.44 -30.35
N THR A 297 14.64 -13.62 -29.79
CA THR A 297 15.86 -13.18 -30.48
C THR A 297 17.16 -13.74 -29.90
N SER A 298 17.15 -14.24 -28.67
CA SER A 298 18.39 -14.70 -28.00
C SER A 298 18.67 -16.16 -28.31
N HIS A 299 19.92 -16.47 -28.68
CA HIS A 299 20.39 -17.86 -28.81
C HIS A 299 20.42 -18.60 -27.47
N ALA A 300 20.47 -17.87 -26.35
CA ALA A 300 20.38 -18.45 -25.02
C ALA A 300 18.95 -18.87 -24.63
N ALA A 301 17.93 -18.50 -25.42
CA ALA A 301 16.55 -18.89 -25.13
C ALA A 301 16.41 -20.42 -25.20
N GLY A 302 15.79 -21.01 -24.19
CA GLY A 302 15.72 -22.46 -24.01
C GLY A 302 16.59 -23.00 -22.88
N SER A 303 17.49 -22.18 -22.34
CA SER A 303 18.40 -22.55 -21.25
C SER A 303 17.85 -22.26 -19.84
N GLY A 304 16.83 -21.42 -19.72
CA GLY A 304 16.32 -20.91 -18.44
C GLY A 304 16.97 -19.58 -18.02
N LEU A 305 17.94 -19.07 -18.80
CA LEU A 305 18.66 -17.84 -18.49
C LEU A 305 17.77 -16.60 -18.58
N VAL A 306 16.76 -16.56 -19.46
CA VAL A 306 15.86 -15.42 -19.60
C VAL A 306 15.08 -15.21 -18.30
N LEU A 307 14.61 -16.30 -17.67
CA LEU A 307 13.95 -16.23 -16.38
C LEU A 307 14.90 -15.73 -15.28
N ILE A 308 16.12 -16.28 -15.21
CA ILE A 308 17.10 -15.94 -14.17
C ILE A 308 17.50 -14.46 -14.26
N VAL A 309 17.88 -14.01 -15.46
CA VAL A 309 18.25 -12.61 -15.74
C VAL A 309 17.07 -11.68 -15.44
N GLY A 310 15.87 -12.02 -15.91
CA GLY A 310 14.66 -11.25 -15.65
C GLY A 310 14.35 -11.12 -14.16
N PHE A 311 14.43 -12.23 -13.40
CA PHE A 311 14.19 -12.20 -11.96
C PHE A 311 15.25 -11.39 -11.21
N ALA A 312 16.52 -11.53 -11.58
CA ALA A 312 17.60 -10.73 -11.01
C ALA A 312 17.39 -9.23 -11.25
N ALA A 313 17.02 -8.84 -12.48
CA ALA A 313 16.68 -7.46 -12.84
C ALA A 313 15.47 -6.95 -12.05
N TYR A 314 14.43 -7.77 -11.89
CA TYR A 314 13.28 -7.43 -11.04
C TYR A 314 13.68 -7.21 -9.58
N LEU A 315 14.54 -8.07 -9.01
CA LEU A 315 15.01 -7.92 -7.64
C LEU A 315 15.82 -6.62 -7.46
N VAL A 316 16.73 -6.31 -8.38
CA VAL A 316 17.47 -5.04 -8.39
C VAL A 316 16.51 -3.86 -8.40
N GLY A 317 15.61 -3.80 -9.40
CA GLY A 317 14.64 -2.70 -9.51
C GLY A 317 13.74 -2.59 -8.28
N ARG A 318 13.29 -3.73 -7.71
CA ARG A 318 12.51 -3.74 -6.46
C ARG A 318 13.30 -3.17 -5.28
N GLN A 319 14.58 -3.51 -5.13
CA GLN A 319 15.42 -2.94 -4.06
C GLN A 319 15.70 -1.45 -4.26
N LEU A 320 15.73 -0.96 -5.50
CA LEU A 320 15.84 0.47 -5.80
C LEU A 320 14.55 1.24 -5.47
N LEU A 321 13.38 0.66 -5.74
CA LEU A 321 12.08 1.28 -5.46
C LEU A 321 11.66 1.20 -3.98
N PHE A 322 12.19 0.23 -3.23
CA PHE A 322 11.81 -0.03 -1.84
C PHE A 322 11.84 1.20 -0.89
N PRO A 323 12.84 2.11 -0.93
CA PRO A 323 12.89 3.29 -0.04
C PRO A 323 11.72 4.26 -0.19
N MET A 324 11.04 4.20 -1.34
CA MET A 324 9.90 5.04 -1.64
C MET A 324 8.59 4.48 -1.10
N ARG A 325 8.57 3.21 -0.64
CA ARG A 325 7.39 2.60 -0.02
C ARG A 325 7.18 3.10 1.40
N ALA A 326 5.92 3.14 1.84
CA ALA A 326 5.55 3.59 3.19
C ALA A 326 5.91 2.57 4.30
N VAL A 327 6.10 1.29 3.95
CA VAL A 327 6.36 0.21 4.92
C VAL A 327 7.77 0.32 5.51
N ALA A 328 7.85 0.21 6.84
CA ALA A 328 9.10 0.28 7.58
C ALA A 328 10.03 -0.92 7.31
N ARG A 329 11.34 -0.69 7.46
CA ARG A 329 12.39 -1.70 7.28
C ARG A 329 12.31 -2.75 8.39
N VAL A 330 12.19 -4.02 8.01
CA VAL A 330 12.20 -5.15 8.97
C VAL A 330 13.62 -5.62 9.26
N THR A 331 14.56 -5.51 8.31
CA THR A 331 15.95 -5.97 8.46
C THR A 331 16.94 -4.85 8.13
N ARG A 332 18.02 -4.74 8.92
CA ARG A 332 19.04 -3.68 8.79
C ARG A 332 19.84 -3.79 7.49
N ASN A 333 20.26 -5.01 7.13
CA ASN A 333 21.18 -5.27 6.01
C ASN A 333 20.53 -6.01 4.82
N GLY A 334 19.31 -6.55 4.98
CA GLY A 334 18.70 -7.45 3.98
C GLY A 334 18.59 -6.85 2.58
N ARG A 335 18.22 -5.57 2.48
CA ARG A 335 18.16 -4.85 1.19
C ARG A 335 19.49 -4.81 0.45
N MET A 336 20.57 -4.46 1.16
CA MET A 336 21.89 -4.33 0.52
C MET A 336 22.41 -5.70 0.09
N VAL A 337 22.24 -6.73 0.93
CA VAL A 337 22.60 -8.09 0.57
C VAL A 337 21.83 -8.56 -0.67
N THR A 338 20.51 -8.38 -0.70
CA THR A 338 19.70 -8.75 -1.87
C THR A 338 20.09 -7.96 -3.12
N LEU A 339 20.38 -6.66 -2.99
CA LEU A 339 20.80 -5.82 -4.12
C LEU A 339 22.14 -6.29 -4.69
N VAL A 340 23.15 -6.55 -3.85
CA VAL A 340 24.48 -7.00 -4.28
C VAL A 340 24.39 -8.36 -4.96
N VAL A 341 23.71 -9.33 -4.31
CA VAL A 341 23.55 -10.69 -4.86
C VAL A 341 22.78 -10.65 -6.18
N ALA A 342 21.66 -9.93 -6.24
CA ALA A 342 20.88 -9.82 -7.47
C ALA A 342 21.65 -9.11 -8.59
N SER A 343 22.46 -8.09 -8.27
CA SER A 343 23.29 -7.39 -9.26
C SER A 343 24.40 -8.28 -9.80
N ALA A 344 25.02 -9.10 -8.95
CA ALA A 344 26.03 -10.08 -9.37
C ALA A 344 25.41 -11.14 -10.29
N VAL A 345 24.27 -11.72 -9.91
CA VAL A 345 23.54 -12.71 -10.73
C VAL A 345 23.11 -12.09 -12.07
N LEU A 346 22.63 -10.85 -12.06
CA LEU A 346 22.25 -10.13 -13.28
C LEU A 346 23.45 -9.93 -14.21
N ALA A 347 24.58 -9.45 -13.69
CA ALA A 347 25.78 -9.22 -14.48
C ALA A 347 26.30 -10.53 -15.10
N THR A 348 26.44 -11.58 -14.29
CA THR A 348 26.89 -12.89 -14.78
C THR A 348 25.92 -13.47 -15.80
N GLY A 349 24.61 -13.41 -15.54
CA GLY A 349 23.60 -13.92 -16.47
C GLY A 349 23.58 -13.19 -17.81
N LEU A 350 23.77 -11.86 -17.82
CA LEU A 350 23.90 -11.08 -19.05
C LEU A 350 25.16 -11.43 -19.84
N VAL A 351 26.29 -11.65 -19.16
CA VAL A 351 27.54 -12.08 -19.81
C VAL A 351 27.37 -13.46 -20.45
N VAL A 352 26.80 -14.42 -19.72
CA VAL A 352 26.56 -15.76 -20.24
C VAL A 352 25.60 -15.72 -21.44
N MET A 353 24.53 -14.91 -21.34
CA MET A 353 23.55 -14.76 -22.41
C MET A 353 24.11 -14.07 -23.66
N TRP A 354 25.09 -13.17 -23.52
CA TRP A 354 25.81 -12.59 -24.66
C TRP A 354 26.75 -13.62 -25.30
N SER A 355 27.46 -14.41 -24.48
CA SER A 355 28.46 -15.36 -24.98
C SER A 355 27.91 -16.62 -25.65
N ALA A 356 26.59 -16.85 -25.57
CA ALA A 356 25.90 -18.03 -26.10
C ALA A 356 25.43 -17.82 -27.54
#